data_AF-A0A3B0SQ34-F1
#
_entry.id   AF-A0A3B0SQ34-F1
#
_cell.length_a   1.000
_cell.length_b   1.000
_cell.length_c   1.000
_cell.angle_alpha   90.00
_cell.angle_beta   90.00
_cell.angle_gamma   90.00
#
_symmetry.space_group_name_H-M   'P 1'
#
loop_
_entity.id
_entity.type
_entity.pdbx_description
1 polymer ?
#
loop_
_entity_poly.entity_id
_entity_poly.type
_entity_poly.pdbx_seq_one_letter_code
_entity_poly.pdbx_strand_id
1 'polypeptide(L)'
;MPDENFKETSLRYHREPTPGKLEISPTTPLSNQRDLARAYSPGVAFACEAIVEDQAAVNEMTIRGNLVGVVTNGTAVLGLGNIGPLASKPVMEGKAVLFKKFAGINVFDIEIDQNDPEKLIDTIAALEPTFGAINLEDIKAPECFIVEKALKERMNIPVFHDDQHGTAIVVGAAIYNGLRIVDKKLEDVTVVATGGGAASLACLDLLVSMGLRRKNVSLVDIEGVVYVGREKDMNPYKDRYAIKTDKRSLNDVIDGADIFLGLSAPGILKPDMVARMAPKPFILALANPTPEILPEAVSKVRDDAIMATGRSDYPNQVNNVLCFPFLF
;
A
#
# COMPACT_ATOMS: atom_id res chain seq x y z
N MET A 1 -4.06 23.45 -0.30
CA MET A 1 -4.37 22.94 1.05
C MET A 1 -5.82 22.50 1.04
N PRO A 2 -6.19 21.41 1.73
CA PRO A 2 -7.61 21.14 1.93
C PRO A 2 -8.26 22.38 2.55
N ASP A 3 -9.49 22.70 2.14
CA ASP A 3 -10.30 23.73 2.78
C ASP A 3 -10.23 23.56 4.31
N GLU A 4 -10.06 24.63 5.09
CA GLU A 4 -9.98 24.56 6.56
C GLU A 4 -11.20 23.81 7.13
N ASN A 5 -12.34 23.92 6.45
CA ASN A 5 -13.54 23.15 6.74
C ASN A 5 -13.34 21.63 6.60
N PHE A 6 -12.61 21.16 5.58
CA PHE A 6 -12.34 19.74 5.38
C PHE A 6 -11.46 19.13 6.48
N LYS A 7 -10.47 19.90 6.96
CA LYS A 7 -9.62 19.45 8.07
C LYS A 7 -10.44 19.28 9.35
N GLU A 8 -11.25 20.27 9.70
CA GLU A 8 -12.04 20.23 10.93
C GLU A 8 -13.11 19.13 10.89
N THR A 9 -13.80 18.99 9.74
CA THR A 9 -14.80 17.93 9.55
C THR A 9 -14.17 16.53 9.60
N SER A 10 -12.95 16.35 9.08
CA SER A 10 -12.21 15.09 9.19
C SER A 10 -11.85 14.77 10.65
N LEU A 11 -11.37 15.75 11.42
CA LEU A 11 -11.08 15.53 12.85
C LEU A 11 -12.33 15.18 13.65
N ARG A 12 -13.45 15.85 13.37
CA ARG A 12 -14.74 15.54 14.00
C ARG A 12 -15.21 14.12 13.68
N TYR A 13 -15.06 13.69 12.42
CA TYR A 13 -15.40 12.32 12.00
C TYR A 13 -14.70 11.24 12.84
N HIS A 14 -13.48 11.49 13.31
CA HIS A 14 -12.72 10.55 14.14
C HIS A 14 -13.04 10.64 15.65
N ARG A 15 -13.69 11.72 16.11
CA ARG A 15 -13.95 11.99 17.54
C ARG A 15 -15.39 11.72 17.94
N GLU A 16 -16.32 11.93 17.03
CA GLU A 16 -17.75 11.99 17.32
C GLU A 16 -18.55 10.94 16.53
N PRO A 17 -19.64 10.41 17.13
CA PRO A 17 -20.06 10.59 18.53
C PRO A 17 -19.19 9.80 19.52
N THR A 18 -18.35 8.89 19.04
CA THR A 18 -17.45 8.08 19.84
C THR A 18 -16.11 7.99 19.10
N PRO A 19 -14.97 8.16 19.79
CA PRO A 19 -13.67 8.12 19.12
C PRO A 19 -13.36 6.77 18.46
N GLY A 20 -12.68 6.83 17.31
CA GLY A 20 -12.29 5.66 16.53
C GLY A 20 -13.31 5.29 15.44
N LYS A 21 -12.97 4.30 14.62
CA LYS A 21 -13.79 3.91 13.45
C LYS A 21 -14.37 2.50 13.53
N LEU A 22 -14.00 1.71 14.52
CA LEU A 22 -14.41 0.32 14.64
C LEU A 22 -14.77 -0.07 16.07
N GLU A 23 -15.61 -1.08 16.19
CA GLU A 23 -16.00 -1.71 17.46
C GLU A 23 -16.07 -3.23 17.27
N ILE A 24 -15.99 -3.98 18.37
CA ILE A 24 -16.23 -5.42 18.37
C ILE A 24 -17.67 -5.67 18.78
N SER A 25 -18.39 -6.48 18.00
CA SER A 25 -19.76 -6.88 18.30
C SER A 25 -19.87 -8.41 18.33
N PRO A 26 -20.48 -9.01 19.38
CA PRO A 26 -20.74 -10.44 19.42
C PRO A 26 -21.64 -10.90 18.26
N THR A 27 -21.28 -12.02 17.64
CA THR A 27 -22.08 -12.63 16.55
C THR A 27 -23.05 -13.71 17.05
N THR A 28 -22.90 -14.14 18.31
CA THR A 28 -23.73 -15.18 18.94
C THR A 28 -24.58 -14.58 20.07
N PRO A 29 -25.76 -15.16 20.37
CA PRO A 29 -26.59 -14.70 21.48
C PRO A 29 -25.85 -14.78 22.81
N LEU A 30 -26.06 -13.76 23.66
CA LEU A 30 -25.55 -13.66 25.03
C LEU A 30 -26.66 -13.18 25.97
N SER A 31 -27.90 -13.65 25.75
CA SER A 31 -29.11 -13.08 26.36
C SER A 31 -29.50 -13.69 27.71
N ASN A 32 -29.00 -14.89 28.00
CA ASN A 32 -29.41 -15.67 29.17
C ASN A 32 -28.30 -16.62 29.65
N GLN A 33 -28.53 -17.30 30.77
CA GLN A 33 -27.56 -18.20 31.38
C GLN A 33 -27.11 -19.35 30.46
N ARG A 34 -28.01 -19.89 29.63
CA ARG A 34 -27.68 -20.99 28.71
C ARG A 34 -26.76 -20.50 27.60
N ASP A 35 -26.98 -19.29 27.10
CA ASP A 35 -26.11 -18.65 26.12
C ASP A 35 -24.71 -18.44 26.70
N LEU A 36 -24.63 -17.88 27.91
CA LEU A 36 -23.35 -17.66 28.61
C LEU A 36 -22.58 -18.97 28.87
N ALA A 37 -23.29 -20.02 29.29
CA ALA A 37 -22.70 -21.33 29.54
C ALA A 37 -22.18 -22.02 28.27
N ARG A 38 -22.59 -21.58 27.07
CA ARG A 38 -22.07 -22.05 25.78
C ARG A 38 -20.93 -21.17 25.27
N ALA A 39 -21.11 -19.85 25.32
CA ALA A 39 -20.11 -18.88 24.86
C ALA A 39 -18.85 -18.86 25.74
N TYR A 40 -18.98 -19.26 27.00
CA TYR A 40 -17.88 -19.33 27.95
C TYR A 40 -17.99 -20.62 28.78
N SER A 41 -17.45 -20.61 30.00
CA SER A 41 -17.47 -21.78 30.87
C SER A 41 -18.89 -22.22 31.24
N PRO A 42 -19.17 -23.54 31.23
CA PRO A 42 -18.24 -24.63 30.91
C PRO A 42 -18.14 -24.99 29.42
N GLY A 43 -19.08 -24.55 28.58
CA GLY A 43 -19.24 -25.05 27.21
C GLY A 43 -18.10 -24.73 26.24
N VAL A 44 -17.40 -23.61 26.43
CA VAL A 44 -16.23 -23.24 25.59
C VAL A 44 -15.12 -24.30 25.62
N ALA A 45 -15.03 -25.10 26.70
CA ALA A 45 -14.05 -26.17 26.81
C ALA A 45 -14.16 -27.19 25.68
N PHE A 46 -15.37 -27.51 25.20
CA PHE A 46 -15.56 -28.47 24.12
C PHE A 46 -15.00 -27.98 22.78
N ALA A 47 -15.07 -26.67 22.51
CA ALA A 47 -14.42 -26.09 21.33
C ALA A 47 -12.89 -26.14 21.46
N CYS A 48 -12.35 -25.90 22.67
CA CYS A 48 -10.91 -26.05 22.93
C CYS A 48 -10.45 -27.50 22.77
N GLU A 49 -11.18 -28.47 23.31
CA GLU A 49 -10.90 -29.90 23.19
C GLU A 49 -10.91 -30.35 21.72
N ALA A 50 -11.88 -29.89 20.93
CA ALA A 50 -11.92 -30.17 19.49
C ALA A 50 -10.66 -29.65 18.76
N ILE A 51 -10.15 -28.47 19.12
CA ILE A 51 -8.91 -27.92 18.54
C ILE A 51 -7.66 -28.66 19.03
N VAL A 52 -7.67 -29.20 20.25
CA VAL A 52 -6.60 -30.07 20.76
C VAL A 52 -6.57 -31.40 20.01
N GLU A 53 -7.73 -31.97 19.68
CA GLU A 53 -7.86 -33.20 18.89
C GLU A 53 -7.47 -33.00 17.42
N ASP A 54 -7.90 -31.89 16.82
CA ASP A 54 -7.56 -31.49 15.45
C ASP A 54 -7.35 -29.97 15.36
N GLN A 55 -6.10 -29.54 15.16
CA GLN A 55 -5.78 -28.11 15.04
C GLN A 55 -6.51 -27.42 13.88
N ALA A 56 -6.90 -28.13 12.82
CA ALA A 56 -7.63 -27.55 11.69
C ALA A 56 -9.02 -27.03 12.10
N ALA A 57 -9.61 -27.61 13.16
CA ALA A 57 -10.91 -27.19 13.70
C ALA A 57 -10.92 -25.73 14.18
N VAL A 58 -9.76 -25.10 14.40
CA VAL A 58 -9.68 -23.67 14.73
C VAL A 58 -10.38 -22.79 13.70
N ASN A 59 -10.40 -23.20 12.43
CA ASN A 59 -11.04 -22.43 11.36
C ASN A 59 -12.58 -22.57 11.35
N GLU A 60 -13.11 -23.62 11.98
CA GLU A 60 -14.55 -23.86 12.12
C GLU A 60 -15.10 -23.31 13.45
N MET A 61 -14.29 -23.42 14.51
CA MET A 61 -14.69 -23.11 15.88
C MET A 61 -14.39 -21.66 16.29
N THR A 62 -13.66 -20.91 15.46
CA THR A 62 -13.26 -19.53 15.77
C THR A 62 -13.37 -18.62 14.55
N ILE A 63 -13.20 -17.32 14.77
CA ILE A 63 -13.17 -16.32 13.68
C ILE A 63 -11.88 -16.35 12.86
N ARG A 64 -10.87 -17.15 13.24
CA ARG A 64 -9.51 -17.13 12.67
C ARG A 64 -9.51 -17.16 11.14
N GLY A 65 -10.33 -18.03 10.53
CA GLY A 65 -10.40 -18.16 9.08
C GLY A 65 -10.88 -16.91 8.32
N ASN A 66 -11.56 -15.98 9.00
CA ASN A 66 -12.01 -14.70 8.45
C ASN A 66 -11.34 -13.49 9.12
N LEU A 67 -10.28 -13.71 9.92
CA LEU A 67 -9.60 -12.66 10.69
C LEU A 67 -8.23 -12.35 10.09
N VAL A 68 -8.06 -11.11 9.64
CA VAL A 68 -6.79 -10.58 9.13
C VAL A 68 -6.15 -9.66 10.17
N GLY A 69 -4.84 -9.82 10.37
CA GLY A 69 -4.06 -8.87 11.16
C GLY A 69 -3.55 -7.76 10.26
N VAL A 70 -4.02 -6.52 10.44
CA VAL A 70 -3.42 -5.35 9.79
C VAL A 70 -2.31 -4.83 10.70
N VAL A 71 -1.07 -5.02 10.30
CA VAL A 71 0.10 -4.85 11.18
C VAL A 71 1.00 -3.74 10.65
N THR A 72 1.39 -2.83 11.54
CA THR A 72 2.33 -1.75 11.24
C THR A 72 3.26 -1.47 12.41
N ASN A 73 4.39 -0.81 12.16
CA ASN A 73 5.17 -0.12 13.19
C ASN A 73 5.15 1.41 13.05
N GLY A 74 4.34 1.95 12.11
CA GLY A 74 4.15 3.38 11.91
C GLY A 74 5.37 4.13 11.36
N THR A 75 6.30 3.43 10.69
CA THR A 75 7.55 4.01 10.21
C THR A 75 7.46 4.67 8.83
N ALA A 76 6.39 4.41 8.07
CA ALA A 76 6.15 4.99 6.74
C ALA A 76 4.67 5.32 6.50
N VAL A 77 4.02 5.97 7.46
CA VAL A 77 2.57 6.24 7.38
C VAL A 77 2.27 7.27 6.30
N LEU A 78 1.62 6.84 5.22
CA LEU A 78 1.27 7.72 4.08
C LEU A 78 2.51 8.52 3.59
N GLY A 79 2.35 9.81 3.29
CA GLY A 79 3.46 10.74 3.06
C GLY A 79 3.99 11.44 4.32
N LEU A 80 3.59 10.99 5.52
CA LEU A 80 4.00 11.59 6.80
C LEU A 80 5.31 11.01 7.32
N GLY A 81 5.70 9.82 6.83
CA GLY A 81 6.93 9.14 7.21
C GLY A 81 6.81 8.46 8.58
N ASN A 82 7.90 8.48 9.34
CA ASN A 82 7.95 7.85 10.65
C ASN A 82 7.29 8.73 11.72
N ILE A 83 6.02 8.45 12.00
CA ILE A 83 5.22 9.13 13.03
C ILE A 83 4.91 8.21 14.22
N GLY A 84 5.39 6.96 14.17
CA GLY A 84 5.25 5.97 15.22
C GLY A 84 3.87 5.28 15.26
N PRO A 85 3.77 4.20 16.05
CA PRO A 85 2.60 3.32 16.07
C PRO A 85 1.32 4.05 16.47
N LEU A 86 1.35 4.90 17.50
CA LEU A 86 0.14 5.61 17.98
C LEU A 86 -0.46 6.53 16.91
N ALA A 87 0.37 7.24 16.17
CA ALA A 87 -0.11 8.15 15.13
C ALA A 87 -0.53 7.41 13.84
N SER A 88 -0.10 6.16 13.67
CA SER A 88 -0.53 5.28 12.57
C SER A 88 -1.94 4.70 12.76
N LYS A 89 -2.40 4.60 14.01
CA LYS A 89 -3.66 3.95 14.38
C LYS A 89 -4.89 4.40 13.57
N PRO A 90 -5.12 5.71 13.34
CA PRO A 90 -6.23 6.13 12.50
C PRO A 90 -6.15 5.59 11.07
N VAL A 91 -4.97 5.33 10.50
CA VAL A 91 -4.85 4.73 9.17
C VAL A 91 -5.21 3.24 9.22
N MET A 92 -4.70 2.51 10.22
CA MET A 92 -4.96 1.07 10.38
C MET A 92 -6.43 0.75 10.67
N GLU A 93 -7.09 1.52 11.54
CA GLU A 93 -8.54 1.41 11.73
C GLU A 93 -9.29 1.68 10.41
N GLY A 94 -8.73 2.54 9.55
CA GLY A 94 -9.25 2.80 8.22
C GLY A 94 -9.21 1.56 7.35
N LYS A 95 -8.07 0.87 7.31
CA LYS A 95 -7.91 -0.39 6.59
C LYS A 95 -8.89 -1.45 7.10
N ALA A 96 -9.02 -1.57 8.42
CA ALA A 96 -9.95 -2.50 9.05
C ALA A 96 -11.40 -2.31 8.59
N VAL A 97 -11.92 -1.07 8.61
CA VAL A 97 -13.30 -0.81 8.17
C VAL A 97 -13.49 -1.02 6.67
N LEU A 98 -12.45 -0.80 5.85
CA LEU A 98 -12.50 -1.04 4.41
C LEU A 98 -12.55 -2.53 4.09
N PHE A 99 -11.71 -3.36 4.75
CA PHE A 99 -11.81 -4.82 4.68
C PHE A 99 -13.22 -5.29 5.03
N LYS A 100 -13.75 -4.82 6.16
CA LYS A 100 -15.08 -5.22 6.62
C LYS A 100 -16.18 -4.79 5.66
N LYS A 101 -16.13 -3.55 5.18
CA LYS A 101 -17.17 -2.96 4.34
C LYS A 101 -17.21 -3.58 2.94
N PHE A 102 -16.06 -3.86 2.34
CA PHE A 102 -15.98 -4.29 0.94
C PHE A 102 -15.93 -5.81 0.76
N ALA A 103 -15.39 -6.55 1.73
CA ALA A 103 -15.19 -8.00 1.61
C ALA A 103 -15.78 -8.81 2.78
N GLY A 104 -16.32 -8.17 3.82
CA GLY A 104 -16.86 -8.88 4.98
C GLY A 104 -15.80 -9.46 5.93
N ILE A 105 -14.52 -9.23 5.65
CA ILE A 105 -13.36 -9.70 6.41
C ILE A 105 -13.28 -8.98 7.76
N ASN A 106 -13.04 -9.73 8.83
CA ASN A 106 -12.80 -9.16 10.15
C ASN A 106 -11.32 -8.79 10.27
N VAL A 107 -11.03 -7.72 10.98
CA VAL A 107 -9.66 -7.23 11.15
C VAL A 107 -9.40 -6.86 12.60
N PHE A 108 -8.19 -7.17 13.07
CA PHE A 108 -7.57 -6.43 14.16
C PHE A 108 -6.40 -5.63 13.62
N ASP A 109 -6.41 -4.32 13.88
CA ASP A 109 -5.28 -3.43 13.69
C ASP A 109 -4.29 -3.57 14.85
N ILE A 110 -3.02 -3.82 14.52
CA ILE A 110 -1.93 -4.06 15.47
C ILE A 110 -0.78 -3.10 15.18
N GLU A 111 -0.68 -2.05 15.98
CA GLU A 111 0.44 -1.10 15.93
C GLU A 111 1.56 -1.50 16.90
N ILE A 112 2.71 -1.92 16.37
CA ILE A 112 3.83 -2.45 17.15
C ILE A 112 4.89 -1.37 17.34
N ASP A 113 5.24 -1.07 18.60
CA ASP A 113 6.36 -0.17 18.93
C ASP A 113 7.71 -0.89 18.85
N GLN A 114 8.08 -1.30 17.63
CA GLN A 114 9.36 -1.97 17.35
C GLN A 114 9.92 -1.59 15.98
N ASN A 115 11.14 -1.06 15.98
CA ASN A 115 11.84 -0.62 14.77
C ASN A 115 12.94 -1.60 14.33
N ASP A 116 13.37 -2.51 15.20
CA ASP A 116 14.31 -3.57 14.85
C ASP A 116 13.59 -4.63 13.98
N PRO A 117 14.03 -4.88 12.74
CA PRO A 117 13.34 -5.79 11.84
C PRO A 117 13.25 -7.23 12.37
N GLU A 118 14.29 -7.75 13.03
CA GLU A 118 14.31 -9.11 13.55
C GLU A 118 13.29 -9.27 14.68
N LYS A 119 13.29 -8.34 15.63
CA LYS A 119 12.29 -8.34 16.72
C LYS A 119 10.88 -8.11 16.21
N LEU A 120 10.71 -7.29 15.18
CA LEU A 120 9.42 -7.10 14.54
C LEU A 120 8.92 -8.39 13.89
N ILE A 121 9.78 -9.10 13.15
CA ILE A 121 9.47 -10.42 12.57
C ILE A 121 9.07 -11.41 13.68
N ASP A 122 9.83 -11.50 14.76
CA ASP A 122 9.51 -12.39 15.89
C ASP A 122 8.14 -12.07 16.51
N THR A 123 7.86 -10.79 16.70
CA THR A 123 6.59 -10.32 17.27
C THR A 123 5.42 -10.68 16.38
N ILE A 124 5.54 -10.46 15.06
CA ILE A 124 4.46 -10.72 14.10
C ILE A 124 4.25 -12.22 13.92
N ALA A 125 5.33 -13.00 13.79
CA ALA A 125 5.26 -14.45 13.65
C ALA A 125 4.59 -15.12 14.86
N ALA A 126 4.81 -14.60 16.07
CA ALA A 126 4.16 -15.10 17.28
C ALA A 126 2.62 -14.93 17.26
N LEU A 127 2.07 -14.06 16.40
CA LEU A 127 0.63 -13.83 16.26
C LEU A 127 -0.06 -14.80 15.26
N GLU A 128 0.69 -15.67 14.57
CA GLU A 128 0.16 -16.63 13.59
C GLU A 128 -1.05 -17.47 14.08
N PRO A 129 -1.10 -17.93 15.35
CA PRO A 129 -2.25 -18.69 15.81
C PRO A 129 -3.56 -17.89 15.80
N THR A 130 -3.50 -16.56 15.92
CA THR A 130 -4.68 -15.68 15.98
C THR A 130 -5.30 -15.42 14.61
N PHE A 131 -4.46 -15.28 13.59
CA PHE A 131 -4.87 -14.73 12.29
C PHE A 131 -4.95 -15.79 11.19
N GLY A 132 -5.87 -15.60 10.25
CA GLY A 132 -5.93 -16.35 9.00
C GLY A 132 -4.98 -15.80 7.93
N ALA A 133 -4.61 -14.52 8.01
CA ALA A 133 -3.60 -13.88 7.18
C ALA A 133 -3.06 -12.59 7.83
N ILE A 134 -1.89 -12.12 7.40
CA ILE A 134 -1.28 -10.86 7.82
C ILE A 134 -1.21 -9.88 6.65
N ASN A 135 -1.74 -8.68 6.85
CA ASN A 135 -1.56 -7.52 6.00
C ASN A 135 -0.54 -6.58 6.63
N LEU A 136 0.67 -6.51 6.08
CA LEU A 136 1.70 -5.54 6.49
C LEU A 136 1.42 -4.18 5.85
N GLU A 137 1.53 -3.13 6.65
CA GLU A 137 1.16 -1.76 6.25
C GLU A 137 2.14 -0.72 6.82
N ASP A 138 2.48 0.31 6.04
CA ASP A 138 3.21 1.51 6.49
C ASP A 138 4.55 1.20 7.19
N ILE A 139 5.26 0.16 6.72
CA ILE A 139 6.63 -0.18 7.17
C ILE A 139 7.65 0.38 6.17
N LYS A 140 8.63 1.14 6.65
CA LYS A 140 9.61 1.80 5.78
C LYS A 140 10.48 0.80 4.98
N ALA A 141 10.93 1.24 3.82
CA ALA A 141 11.98 0.57 3.07
C ALA A 141 13.38 0.98 3.60
N PRO A 142 14.39 0.08 3.54
CA PRO A 142 14.34 -1.29 2.99
C PRO A 142 13.82 -2.36 3.96
N GLU A 143 13.50 -2.01 5.21
CA GLU A 143 13.13 -2.97 6.26
C GLU A 143 11.88 -3.79 5.92
N CYS A 144 10.86 -3.18 5.28
CA CYS A 144 9.66 -3.88 4.84
C CYS A 144 9.94 -5.10 3.96
N PHE A 145 10.95 -5.06 3.08
CA PHE A 145 11.33 -6.19 2.23
C PHE A 145 11.88 -7.36 3.05
N ILE A 146 12.68 -7.05 4.09
CA ILE A 146 13.27 -8.05 4.97
C ILE A 146 12.16 -8.71 5.81
N VAL A 147 11.29 -7.86 6.39
CA VAL A 147 10.18 -8.29 7.24
C VAL A 147 9.21 -9.17 6.46
N GLU A 148 8.74 -8.73 5.30
CA GLU A 148 7.80 -9.50 4.48
C GLU A 148 8.40 -10.84 4.05
N LYS A 149 9.63 -10.84 3.53
CA LYS A 149 10.29 -12.07 3.08
C LYS A 149 10.40 -13.09 4.22
N ALA A 150 10.92 -12.67 5.37
CA ALA A 150 11.11 -13.55 6.51
C ALA A 150 9.78 -14.09 7.05
N LEU A 151 8.73 -13.27 7.10
CA LEU A 151 7.40 -13.71 7.54
C LEU A 151 6.76 -14.70 6.55
N LYS A 152 6.88 -14.47 5.24
CA LYS A 152 6.41 -15.42 4.21
C LYS A 152 7.14 -16.77 4.27
N GLU A 153 8.40 -16.77 4.68
CA GLU A 153 9.19 -18.01 4.84
C GLU A 153 8.88 -18.73 6.16
N ARG A 154 8.53 -17.99 7.22
CA ARG A 154 8.34 -18.53 8.57
C ARG A 154 6.91 -18.93 8.89
N MET A 155 5.91 -18.21 8.37
CA MET A 155 4.51 -18.39 8.73
C MET A 155 3.78 -19.32 7.76
N ASN A 156 2.80 -20.08 8.26
CA ASN A 156 1.95 -20.97 7.44
C ASN A 156 0.66 -20.30 6.97
N ILE A 157 0.54 -18.99 7.14
CA ILE A 157 -0.58 -18.18 6.66
C ILE A 157 -0.10 -17.16 5.62
N PRO A 158 -0.99 -16.68 4.73
CA PRO A 158 -0.63 -15.63 3.78
C PRO A 158 -0.12 -14.37 4.50
N VAL A 159 1.01 -13.85 4.04
CA VAL A 159 1.55 -12.55 4.44
C VAL A 159 1.68 -11.69 3.19
N PHE A 160 1.12 -10.49 3.24
CA PHE A 160 1.04 -9.58 2.10
C PHE A 160 1.31 -8.15 2.57
N HIS A 161 2.22 -7.46 1.89
CA HIS A 161 2.45 -6.03 2.14
C HIS A 161 1.65 -5.18 1.14
N ASP A 162 0.66 -4.42 1.62
CA ASP A 162 -0.25 -3.70 0.73
C ASP A 162 0.43 -2.54 -0.02
N ASP A 163 1.26 -1.75 0.67
CA ASP A 163 1.98 -0.65 0.00
C ASP A 163 2.90 -1.11 -1.13
N GLN A 164 3.36 -2.36 -1.10
CA GLN A 164 4.16 -2.96 -2.16
C GLN A 164 3.26 -3.53 -3.25
N HIS A 165 2.62 -4.66 -2.95
CA HIS A 165 1.97 -5.49 -3.96
C HIS A 165 0.58 -4.95 -4.32
N GLY A 166 -0.16 -4.42 -3.34
CA GLY A 166 -1.46 -3.81 -3.59
C GLY A 166 -1.34 -2.60 -4.51
N THR A 167 -0.38 -1.72 -4.22
CA THR A 167 -0.04 -0.58 -5.09
C THR A 167 0.37 -1.05 -6.49
N ALA A 168 1.24 -2.06 -6.58
CA ALA A 168 1.68 -2.60 -7.85
C ALA A 168 0.51 -3.12 -8.70
N ILE A 169 -0.41 -3.89 -8.11
CA ILE A 169 -1.57 -4.46 -8.80
C ILE A 169 -2.46 -3.35 -9.36
N VAL A 170 -2.82 -2.35 -8.55
CA VAL A 170 -3.71 -1.26 -9.02
C VAL A 170 -3.02 -0.37 -10.06
N VAL A 171 -1.71 -0.11 -9.92
CA VAL A 171 -0.91 0.62 -10.92
C VAL A 171 -0.81 -0.18 -12.22
N GLY A 172 -0.55 -1.49 -12.13
CA GLY A 172 -0.51 -2.39 -13.29
C GLY A 172 -1.84 -2.40 -14.04
N ALA A 173 -2.96 -2.48 -13.32
CA ALA A 173 -4.30 -2.39 -13.91
C ALA A 173 -4.57 -1.02 -14.56
N ALA A 174 -4.16 0.07 -13.90
CA ALA A 174 -4.30 1.42 -14.45
C ALA A 174 -3.49 1.59 -15.74
N ILE A 175 -2.22 1.16 -15.76
CA ILE A 175 -1.34 1.22 -16.94
C ILE A 175 -1.86 0.33 -18.05
N TYR A 176 -2.27 -0.90 -17.74
CA TYR A 176 -2.85 -1.81 -18.72
C TYR A 176 -4.06 -1.19 -19.44
N ASN A 177 -4.97 -0.57 -18.69
CA ASN A 177 -6.15 0.09 -19.28
C ASN A 177 -5.80 1.41 -19.98
N GLY A 178 -4.94 2.24 -19.38
CA GLY A 178 -4.52 3.53 -19.93
C GLY A 178 -3.83 3.38 -21.28
N LEU A 179 -2.93 2.41 -21.41
CA LEU A 179 -2.22 2.12 -22.66
C LEU A 179 -3.15 1.71 -23.80
N ARG A 180 -4.25 1.01 -23.50
CA ARG A 180 -5.29 0.66 -24.49
C ARG A 180 -6.05 1.88 -25.00
N ILE A 181 -6.24 2.90 -24.16
CA ILE A 181 -6.92 4.14 -24.54
C ILE A 181 -6.03 4.98 -25.45
N VAL A 182 -4.72 5.01 -25.18
CA VAL A 182 -3.75 5.79 -25.98
C VAL A 182 -3.14 5.01 -27.15
N ASP A 183 -3.55 3.76 -27.35
CA ASP A 183 -3.08 2.83 -28.39
C ASP A 183 -1.54 2.64 -28.37
N LYS A 184 -1.00 2.34 -27.19
CA LYS A 184 0.42 2.05 -26.97
C LYS A 184 0.61 0.64 -26.40
N LYS A 185 1.77 0.04 -26.69
CA LYS A 185 2.15 -1.28 -26.16
C LYS A 185 3.13 -1.14 -24.99
N LEU A 186 2.95 -1.96 -23.95
CA LEU A 186 3.75 -1.87 -22.72
C LEU A 186 5.25 -2.08 -22.97
N GLU A 187 5.60 -2.95 -23.92
CA GLU A 187 6.99 -3.24 -24.28
C GLU A 187 7.70 -2.08 -25.01
N ASP A 188 6.95 -1.13 -25.55
CA ASP A 188 7.48 -0.05 -26.38
C ASP A 188 7.47 1.32 -25.67
N VAL A 189 6.76 1.45 -24.54
CA VAL A 189 6.71 2.70 -23.77
C VAL A 189 7.95 2.95 -22.93
N THR A 190 8.21 4.23 -22.68
CA THR A 190 9.21 4.73 -21.73
C THR A 190 8.57 5.16 -20.42
N VAL A 191 9.16 4.77 -19.30
CA VAL A 191 8.63 5.03 -17.95
C VAL A 191 9.66 5.82 -17.15
N VAL A 192 9.23 6.96 -16.64
CA VAL A 192 9.95 7.72 -15.61
C VAL A 192 9.22 7.54 -14.30
N ALA A 193 9.82 6.80 -13.39
CA ALA A 193 9.29 6.57 -12.06
C ALA A 193 10.01 7.42 -11.03
N THR A 194 9.27 7.96 -10.06
CA THR A 194 9.84 8.69 -8.94
C THR A 194 9.57 7.97 -7.62
N GLY A 195 10.54 8.05 -6.71
CA GLY A 195 10.54 7.36 -5.42
C GLY A 195 11.28 6.03 -5.50
N GLY A 196 12.31 5.86 -4.67
CA GLY A 196 13.11 4.63 -4.58
C GLY A 196 12.66 3.68 -3.47
N GLY A 197 11.42 3.82 -3.01
CA GLY A 197 10.84 3.04 -1.90
C GLY A 197 10.12 1.77 -2.36
N ALA A 198 9.48 1.11 -1.40
CA ALA A 198 8.84 -0.20 -1.58
C ALA A 198 7.78 -0.21 -2.69
N ALA A 199 6.86 0.74 -2.67
CA ALA A 199 5.77 0.86 -3.64
C ALA A 199 6.27 1.02 -5.09
N SER A 200 7.19 1.95 -5.33
CA SER A 200 7.70 2.24 -6.67
C SER A 200 8.47 1.05 -7.25
N LEU A 201 9.34 0.43 -6.44
CA LEU A 201 10.09 -0.75 -6.86
C LEU A 201 9.16 -1.92 -7.18
N ALA A 202 8.15 -2.19 -6.33
CA ALA A 202 7.16 -3.23 -6.57
C ALA A 202 6.30 -2.97 -7.82
N CYS A 203 5.92 -1.71 -8.08
CA CYS A 203 5.21 -1.34 -9.31
C CYS A 203 6.07 -1.61 -10.55
N LEU A 204 7.33 -1.17 -10.53
CA LEU A 204 8.24 -1.40 -11.64
C LEU A 204 8.54 -2.89 -11.84
N ASP A 205 8.64 -3.67 -10.76
CA ASP A 205 8.78 -5.13 -10.78
C ASP A 205 7.65 -5.77 -11.57
N LEU A 206 6.42 -5.46 -11.15
CA LEU A 206 5.23 -6.04 -11.75
C LEU A 206 5.13 -5.62 -13.22
N LEU A 207 5.33 -4.34 -13.54
CA LEU A 207 5.29 -3.87 -14.93
C LEU A 207 6.33 -4.55 -15.82
N VAL A 208 7.55 -4.77 -15.32
CA VAL A 208 8.59 -5.51 -16.04
C VAL A 208 8.15 -6.96 -16.26
N SER A 209 7.56 -7.61 -15.25
CA SER A 209 7.01 -8.96 -15.38
C SER A 209 5.86 -9.05 -16.40
N MET A 210 5.09 -7.96 -16.56
CA MET A 210 4.00 -7.82 -17.53
C MET A 210 4.50 -7.52 -18.96
N GLY A 211 5.79 -7.22 -19.16
CA GLY A 211 6.40 -7.00 -20.47
C GLY A 211 7.09 -5.65 -20.67
N LEU A 212 7.06 -4.74 -19.69
CA LEU A 212 7.79 -3.48 -19.76
C LEU A 212 9.30 -3.76 -19.90
N ARG A 213 9.93 -3.22 -20.95
CA ARG A 213 11.37 -3.43 -21.15
C ARG A 213 12.14 -2.63 -20.11
N ARG A 214 12.93 -3.33 -19.28
CA ARG A 214 13.74 -2.73 -18.22
C ARG A 214 14.62 -1.55 -18.69
N LYS A 215 15.17 -1.62 -19.91
CA LYS A 215 15.97 -0.54 -20.52
C LYS A 215 15.20 0.76 -20.78
N ASN A 216 13.86 0.72 -20.78
CA ASN A 216 12.99 1.87 -20.98
C ASN A 216 12.58 2.55 -19.66
N VAL A 217 13.13 2.10 -18.52
CA VAL A 217 12.79 2.61 -17.19
C VAL A 217 13.90 3.53 -16.68
N SER A 218 13.52 4.74 -16.29
CA SER A 218 14.35 5.64 -15.49
C SER A 218 13.73 5.79 -14.10
N LEU A 219 14.49 5.43 -13.05
CA LEU A 219 14.09 5.61 -11.66
C LEU A 219 14.79 6.86 -11.10
N VAL A 220 14.03 7.73 -10.44
CA VAL A 220 14.53 8.95 -9.80
C VAL A 220 14.11 8.95 -8.34
N ASP A 221 15.06 9.04 -7.41
CA ASP A 221 14.77 9.20 -5.98
C ASP A 221 15.23 10.57 -5.48
N ILE A 222 15.34 10.73 -4.16
CA ILE A 222 15.69 12.01 -3.53
C ILE A 222 17.08 12.53 -3.93
N GLU A 223 18.00 11.66 -4.36
CA GLU A 223 19.33 12.04 -4.83
C GLU A 223 19.41 12.17 -6.35
N GLY A 224 18.28 12.02 -7.04
CA GLY A 224 18.19 12.10 -8.49
C GLY A 224 18.13 10.73 -9.17
N VAL A 225 18.60 10.68 -10.42
CA VAL A 225 18.53 9.46 -11.25
C VAL A 225 19.30 8.33 -10.58
N VAL A 226 18.74 7.13 -10.57
CA VAL A 226 19.44 5.91 -10.16
C VAL A 226 20.31 5.46 -11.33
N TYR A 227 21.62 5.66 -11.22
CA TYR A 227 22.59 5.40 -12.29
C TYR A 227 23.72 4.47 -11.85
N VAL A 228 24.36 3.82 -12.81
CA VAL A 228 25.48 2.89 -12.56
C VAL A 228 26.68 3.65 -11.99
N GLY A 229 27.15 3.25 -10.81
CA GLY A 229 28.26 3.92 -10.11
C GLY A 229 27.82 5.04 -9.16
N ARG A 230 26.51 5.18 -8.90
CA ARG A 230 26.02 6.02 -7.81
C ARG A 230 26.33 5.35 -6.47
N GLU A 231 26.87 6.09 -5.51
CA GLU A 231 27.18 5.56 -4.17
C GLU A 231 26.09 5.91 -3.15
N LYS A 232 25.48 7.09 -3.27
CA LYS A 232 24.58 7.63 -2.26
C LYS A 232 23.20 6.98 -2.31
N ASP A 233 22.73 6.53 -1.14
CA ASP A 233 21.40 5.93 -0.96
C ASP A 233 21.15 4.83 -2.00
N MET A 234 22.05 3.85 -2.10
CA MET A 234 21.89 2.68 -2.97
C MET A 234 21.69 1.43 -2.13
N ASN A 235 20.84 0.53 -2.62
CA ASN A 235 20.60 -0.78 -2.02
C ASN A 235 20.38 -1.83 -3.13
N PRO A 236 20.45 -3.13 -2.83
CA PRO A 236 20.32 -4.18 -3.84
C PRO A 236 19.01 -4.12 -4.64
N TYR A 237 17.92 -3.65 -4.02
CA TYR A 237 16.61 -3.53 -4.66
C TYR A 237 16.54 -2.36 -5.66
N LYS A 238 17.27 -1.26 -5.40
CA LYS A 238 17.40 -0.12 -6.32
C LYS A 238 18.44 -0.34 -7.41
N ASP A 239 19.52 -1.07 -7.11
CA ASP A 239 20.65 -1.26 -8.02
C ASP A 239 20.25 -1.88 -9.35
N ARG A 240 19.35 -2.85 -9.31
CA ARG A 240 18.70 -3.43 -10.49
C ARG A 240 17.96 -2.42 -11.36
N TYR A 241 17.62 -1.22 -10.86
CA TYR A 241 17.05 -0.09 -11.60
C TYR A 241 18.07 0.95 -12.10
N ALA A 242 19.35 0.79 -11.76
CA ALA A 242 20.43 1.64 -12.25
C ALA A 242 20.56 1.59 -13.78
N ILE A 243 20.76 2.76 -14.39
CA ILE A 243 21.00 2.90 -15.84
C ILE A 243 22.35 3.58 -16.11
N LYS A 244 22.99 3.24 -17.22
CA LYS A 244 24.21 3.92 -17.68
C LYS A 244 23.84 5.22 -18.36
N THR A 245 23.97 6.34 -17.66
CA THR A 245 23.59 7.68 -18.16
C THR A 245 24.38 8.79 -17.48
N ASP A 246 24.50 9.93 -18.14
CA ASP A 246 25.00 11.22 -17.62
C ASP A 246 23.90 12.09 -17.00
N LYS A 247 22.62 11.75 -17.21
CA LYS A 247 21.46 12.42 -16.61
C LYS A 247 21.44 12.29 -15.09
N ARG A 248 21.02 13.34 -14.37
CA ARG A 248 21.08 13.38 -12.89
C ARG A 248 19.76 13.79 -12.23
N SER A 249 18.89 14.48 -12.93
CA SER A 249 17.63 14.99 -12.37
C SER A 249 16.39 14.40 -13.06
N LEU A 250 15.23 14.54 -12.41
CA LEU A 250 13.93 14.26 -13.05
C LEU A 250 13.77 15.04 -14.36
N ASN A 251 14.21 16.29 -14.37
CA ASN A 251 14.13 17.18 -15.53
C ASN A 251 14.90 16.64 -16.75
N ASP A 252 15.98 15.88 -16.51
CA ASP A 252 16.83 15.36 -17.58
C ASP A 252 16.22 14.12 -18.25
N VAL A 253 15.40 13.35 -17.52
CA VAL A 253 14.87 12.05 -17.98
C VAL A 253 13.42 12.10 -18.46
N ILE A 254 12.68 13.17 -18.16
CA ILE A 254 11.24 13.26 -18.47
C ILE A 254 10.92 13.49 -19.96
N ASP A 255 11.90 13.96 -20.74
CA ASP A 255 11.73 14.24 -22.16
C ASP A 255 11.31 13.01 -22.94
N GLY A 256 10.16 13.10 -23.62
CA GLY A 256 9.60 12.02 -24.41
C GLY A 256 9.10 10.82 -23.59
N ALA A 257 8.99 10.94 -22.26
CA ALA A 257 8.43 9.87 -21.43
C ALA A 257 6.96 9.61 -21.78
N ASP A 258 6.58 8.34 -21.95
CA ASP A 258 5.19 7.93 -22.19
C ASP A 258 4.39 7.85 -20.89
N ILE A 259 5.05 7.39 -19.82
CA ILE A 259 4.45 7.21 -18.50
C ILE A 259 5.29 7.95 -17.47
N PHE A 260 4.62 8.76 -16.64
CA PHE A 260 5.16 9.21 -15.37
C PHE A 260 4.51 8.41 -14.24
N LEU A 261 5.31 7.70 -13.44
CA LEU A 261 4.86 6.95 -12.27
C LEU A 261 5.38 7.62 -10.99
N GLY A 262 4.55 8.44 -10.37
CA GLY A 262 4.85 9.17 -9.15
C GLY A 262 4.42 8.41 -7.90
N LEU A 263 5.40 7.98 -7.09
CA LEU A 263 5.20 7.36 -5.77
C LEU A 263 6.20 7.96 -4.77
N SER A 264 6.15 9.27 -4.61
CA SER A 264 7.25 10.04 -4.01
C SER A 264 6.80 11.25 -3.19
N ALA A 265 7.02 12.46 -3.69
CA ALA A 265 6.89 13.70 -2.93
C ALA A 265 5.99 14.72 -3.65
N PRO A 266 5.30 15.59 -2.91
CA PRO A 266 4.35 16.54 -3.48
C PRO A 266 5.04 17.56 -4.40
N GLY A 267 4.40 17.85 -5.53
CA GLY A 267 4.77 18.96 -6.41
C GLY A 267 6.11 18.81 -7.15
N ILE A 268 6.71 17.62 -7.23
CA ILE A 268 8.00 17.44 -7.91
C ILE A 268 7.89 17.46 -9.45
N LEU A 269 6.75 17.07 -10.01
CA LEU A 269 6.53 17.12 -11.45
C LEU A 269 5.98 18.50 -11.81
N LYS A 270 6.67 19.21 -12.72
CA LYS A 270 6.33 20.59 -13.07
C LYS A 270 5.60 20.67 -14.42
N PRO A 271 4.74 21.68 -14.65
CA PRO A 271 4.00 21.80 -15.91
C PRO A 271 4.90 21.86 -17.17
N ASP A 272 6.07 22.49 -17.07
CA ASP A 272 7.06 22.52 -18.15
C ASP A 272 7.68 21.15 -18.45
N MET A 273 7.83 20.30 -17.43
CA MET A 273 8.24 18.89 -17.62
C MET A 273 7.14 18.11 -18.35
N VAL A 274 5.88 18.29 -17.94
CA VAL A 274 4.72 17.64 -18.57
C VAL A 274 4.58 18.02 -20.05
N ALA A 275 4.83 19.29 -20.39
CA ALA A 275 4.79 19.74 -21.77
C ALA A 275 5.79 19.00 -22.68
N ARG A 276 6.92 18.52 -22.14
CA ARG A 276 7.98 17.79 -22.87
C ARG A 276 7.79 16.28 -22.93
N MET A 277 6.77 15.73 -22.28
CA MET A 277 6.44 14.30 -22.37
C MET A 277 5.93 13.90 -23.75
N ALA A 278 5.92 12.61 -24.05
CA ALA A 278 5.44 12.06 -25.32
C ALA A 278 3.98 12.48 -25.64
N PRO A 279 3.51 12.38 -26.90
CA PRO A 279 2.10 12.49 -27.23
C PRO A 279 1.25 11.51 -26.40
N LYS A 280 0.09 11.95 -25.92
CA LYS A 280 -0.81 11.18 -25.04
C LYS A 280 -0.10 10.53 -23.85
N PRO A 281 0.52 11.31 -22.95
CA PRO A 281 1.26 10.76 -21.82
C PRO A 281 0.27 10.23 -20.80
N PHE A 282 0.65 9.18 -20.08
CA PHE A 282 -0.09 8.69 -18.93
C PHE A 282 0.63 9.09 -17.64
N ILE A 283 0.00 9.95 -16.85
CA ILE A 283 0.59 10.52 -15.63
C ILE A 283 -0.14 9.94 -14.43
N LEU A 284 0.57 9.15 -13.63
CA LEU A 284 0.11 8.65 -12.34
C LEU A 284 0.82 9.45 -11.24
N ALA A 285 0.15 10.41 -10.61
CA ALA A 285 0.71 11.18 -9.50
C ALA A 285 0.06 10.70 -8.18
N LEU A 286 0.67 9.70 -7.56
CA LEU A 286 0.05 8.90 -6.50
C LEU A 286 0.55 9.26 -5.09
N ALA A 287 1.40 10.29 -4.93
CA ALA A 287 1.77 10.77 -3.60
C ALA A 287 0.54 11.27 -2.82
N ASN A 288 0.49 10.91 -1.53
CA ASN A 288 -0.56 11.31 -0.60
C ASN A 288 0.02 12.13 0.57
N PRO A 289 -0.73 13.12 1.10
CA PRO A 289 -2.05 13.57 0.67
C PRO A 289 -2.02 14.53 -0.54
N THR A 290 -0.84 15.01 -0.93
CA THR A 290 -0.66 15.94 -2.05
C THR A 290 0.16 15.28 -3.15
N PRO A 291 -0.34 15.22 -4.40
CA PRO A 291 0.31 14.50 -5.50
C PRO A 291 1.56 15.23 -6.03
N GLU A 292 2.36 14.51 -6.83
CA GLU A 292 3.52 15.04 -7.55
C GLU A 292 3.18 16.21 -8.47
N ILE A 293 1.96 16.22 -9.02
CA ILE A 293 1.36 17.34 -9.74
C ILE A 293 -0.17 17.26 -9.60
N LEU A 294 -0.84 18.41 -9.53
CA LEU A 294 -2.29 18.47 -9.52
C LEU A 294 -2.88 18.33 -10.93
N PRO A 295 -4.03 17.64 -11.12
CA PRO A 295 -4.67 17.51 -12.43
C PRO A 295 -4.91 18.85 -13.15
N GLU A 296 -5.25 19.90 -12.41
CA GLU A 296 -5.50 21.26 -12.93
C GLU A 296 -4.22 21.93 -13.46
N ALA A 297 -3.03 21.49 -13.02
CA ALA A 297 -1.76 21.97 -13.53
C ALA A 297 -1.39 21.27 -14.84
N VAL A 298 -1.72 19.98 -14.97
CA VAL A 298 -1.55 19.19 -16.21
C VAL A 298 -2.45 19.73 -17.31
N SER A 299 -3.74 19.98 -17.01
CA SER A 299 -4.72 20.44 -18.00
C SER A 299 -4.42 21.81 -18.61
N LYS A 300 -3.53 22.59 -17.99
CA LYS A 300 -3.08 23.90 -18.52
C LYS A 300 -2.03 23.77 -19.62
N VAL A 301 -1.33 22.63 -19.69
CA VAL A 301 -0.19 22.43 -20.60
C VAL A 301 -0.41 21.29 -21.59
N ARG A 302 -1.34 20.39 -21.30
CA ARG A 302 -1.71 19.26 -22.17
C ARG A 302 -3.21 19.00 -22.09
N ASP A 303 -3.82 18.80 -23.25
CA ASP A 303 -5.22 18.40 -23.42
C ASP A 303 -5.38 16.90 -23.77
N ASP A 304 -4.28 16.23 -24.09
CA ASP A 304 -4.23 14.83 -24.51
C ASP A 304 -3.69 13.87 -23.43
N ALA A 305 -3.35 14.38 -22.25
CA ALA A 305 -2.83 13.59 -21.15
C ALA A 305 -3.93 12.81 -20.42
N ILE A 306 -3.65 11.55 -20.10
CA ILE A 306 -4.46 10.80 -19.13
C ILE A 306 -3.82 11.01 -17.75
N MET A 307 -4.65 11.36 -16.76
CA MET A 307 -4.20 11.62 -15.39
C MET A 307 -4.88 10.66 -14.42
N ALA A 308 -4.11 10.14 -13.47
CA ALA A 308 -4.58 9.37 -12.32
C ALA A 308 -3.91 9.88 -11.04
N THR A 309 -4.64 9.84 -9.92
CA THR A 309 -4.12 10.21 -8.59
C THR A 309 -4.54 9.19 -7.53
N GLY A 310 -3.93 9.24 -6.34
CA GLY A 310 -4.36 8.43 -5.19
C GLY A 310 -5.65 8.92 -4.52
N ARG A 311 -6.13 10.10 -4.88
CA ARG A 311 -7.22 10.80 -4.19
C ARG A 311 -8.60 10.43 -4.75
N SER A 312 -9.57 10.34 -3.86
CA SER A 312 -10.96 9.97 -4.18
C SER A 312 -11.80 11.12 -4.75
N ASP A 313 -11.34 12.36 -4.60
CA ASP A 313 -12.03 13.54 -5.12
C ASP A 313 -11.66 13.90 -6.56
N TYR A 314 -10.77 13.12 -7.18
CA TYR A 314 -10.43 13.23 -8.60
C TYR A 314 -10.87 11.99 -9.41
N PRO A 315 -11.14 12.14 -10.72
CA PRO A 315 -11.31 11.00 -11.62
C PRO A 315 -10.08 10.08 -11.63
N ASN A 316 -10.27 8.83 -12.06
CA ASN A 316 -9.21 7.83 -12.20
C ASN A 316 -8.40 7.63 -10.91
N GLN A 317 -9.10 7.45 -9.79
CA GLN A 317 -8.44 7.10 -8.53
C GLN A 317 -7.72 5.76 -8.65
N VAL A 318 -6.41 5.77 -8.41
CA VAL A 318 -5.58 4.57 -8.27
C VAL A 318 -5.28 4.40 -6.79
N ASN A 319 -6.02 3.53 -6.13
CA ASN A 319 -5.94 3.32 -4.69
C ASN A 319 -6.04 1.83 -4.36
N ASN A 320 -5.22 1.38 -3.42
CA ASN A 320 -5.09 -0.02 -3.03
C ASN A 320 -6.39 -0.61 -2.49
N VAL A 321 -7.37 0.22 -2.08
CA VAL A 321 -8.73 -0.22 -1.70
C VAL A 321 -9.43 -1.04 -2.79
N LEU A 322 -9.01 -0.90 -4.05
CA LEU A 322 -9.53 -1.71 -5.16
C LEU A 322 -8.92 -3.12 -5.22
N CYS A 323 -7.91 -3.41 -4.40
CA CYS A 323 -7.15 -4.65 -4.41
C CYS A 323 -7.24 -5.38 -3.07
N PHE A 324 -6.70 -4.82 -1.99
CA PHE A 324 -6.49 -5.58 -0.75
C PHE A 324 -7.75 -6.22 -0.17
N PRO A 325 -8.96 -5.62 -0.18
CA PRO A 325 -10.12 -6.29 0.40
C PRO A 325 -10.48 -7.58 -0.32
N PHE A 326 -10.23 -7.66 -1.64
CA PHE A 326 -10.69 -8.75 -2.49
C PHE A 326 -9.61 -9.80 -2.76
N LEU A 327 -8.35 -9.48 -2.45
CA LEU A 327 -7.23 -10.40 -2.61
C LEU A 327 -7.11 -11.39 -1.44
N PHE A 328 -7.44 -10.93 -0.24
CA PHE A 328 -7.54 -11.75 0.98
C PHE A 328 -8.85 -12.52 1.00
#